data_AF-A0A1X7TNB2-F1
#
_entry.id   AF-A0A1X7TNB2-F1
#
_cell.length_a   1.000
_cell.length_b   1.000
_cell.length_c   1.000
_cell.angle_alpha   90.00
_cell.angle_beta   90.00
_cell.angle_gamma   90.00
#
_symmetry.space_group_name_H-M   'P 1'
#
loop_
_entity.id
_entity.type
_entity.pdbx_description
1 polymer ?
#
loop_
_entity_poly.entity_id
_entity_poly.type
_entity_poly.pdbx_seq_one_letter_code
_entity_poly.pdbx_strand_id
1 'polypeptide(L)'
;WKTHYITAIFKSGDKACVKNYRPISRLPILSKVLERIVFDQVYEPITSLTICSRKFGFLRGQLTVLVHLDSLINSISDGFQSDV
;
A
#
# COMPACT_ATOMS: atom_id res chain seq x y z
N TRP A 1 12.93 5.59 17.84
CA TRP A 1 13.33 4.94 19.10
C TRP A 1 13.29 5.83 20.36
N LYS A 2 12.56 6.97 20.39
CA LYS A 2 12.19 7.62 21.67
C LYS A 2 10.73 8.11 21.74
N THR A 3 10.16 8.75 20.72
CA THR A 3 8.71 9.02 20.64
C THR A 3 8.30 9.29 19.19
N HIS A 4 7.09 8.89 18.79
CA HIS A 4 6.50 9.22 17.49
C HIS A 4 5.52 10.38 17.67
N TYR A 5 5.54 11.36 16.76
CA TYR A 5 4.54 12.44 16.78
C TYR A 5 3.36 12.05 15.90
N ILE A 6 2.16 11.98 16.46
CA ILE A 6 0.96 11.57 15.73
C ILE A 6 0.19 12.83 15.31
N THR A 7 -0.17 12.91 14.03
CA THR A 7 -1.01 13.98 13.49
C THR A 7 -2.23 13.40 12.80
N ALA A 8 -3.42 13.92 13.11
CA ALA A 8 -4.65 13.56 12.43
C ALA A 8 -4.72 14.28 11.07
N ILE A 9 -4.89 13.51 9.99
CA ILE A 9 -5.09 14.05 8.63
C ILE A 9 -6.50 13.69 8.19
N PHE A 10 -7.27 14.70 7.77
CA PHE A 10 -8.61 14.48 7.24
C PHE A 10 -8.57 13.64 5.96
N LYS A 11 -9.38 12.58 5.90
CA LYS A 11 -9.46 11.69 4.73
C LYS A 11 -10.59 12.11 3.79
N SER A 12 -11.84 12.11 4.28
CA SER A 12 -13.05 12.30 3.45
C SER A 12 -14.31 12.32 4.32
N GLY A 13 -15.41 12.93 3.85
CA GLY A 13 -16.71 12.94 4.55
C GLY A 13 -16.94 14.21 5.36
N ASP A 14 -17.64 14.10 6.49
CA ASP A 14 -17.88 15.21 7.42
C ASP A 14 -16.63 15.50 8.29
N LYS A 15 -16.22 16.76 8.37
CA LYS A 15 -15.07 17.22 9.17
C LYS A 15 -15.37 17.25 10.68
N ALA A 16 -16.63 17.29 11.09
CA ALA A 16 -16.98 17.21 12.51
C ALA A 16 -16.85 15.78 13.08
N CYS A 17 -16.85 14.77 12.21
CA CYS A 17 -16.72 13.38 12.62
C CYS A 17 -15.24 12.94 12.73
N VAL A 18 -14.77 12.66 13.95
CA VAL A 18 -13.38 12.23 14.22
C VAL A 18 -12.98 10.96 13.44
N LYS A 19 -13.93 10.07 13.14
CA LYS A 19 -13.67 8.83 12.37
C LYS A 19 -13.19 9.09 10.93
N ASN A 20 -13.42 10.29 10.41
CA ASN A 20 -13.02 10.70 9.06
C ASN A 20 -11.56 11.18 8.98
N TYR A 21 -10.81 11.12 10.09
CA TYR A 21 -9.40 11.45 10.14
C TYR A 21 -8.56 10.18 10.27
N ARG A 22 -7.37 10.18 9.65
CA ARG A 22 -6.36 9.13 9.80
C ARG A 22 -5.24 9.63 10.70
N PRO A 23 -4.84 8.90 11.76
CA PRO A 23 -3.63 9.21 12.49
C PRO A 23 -2.41 8.83 11.65
N ILE A 24 -1.47 9.77 11.50
CA ILE A 24 -0.18 9.54 10.81
C ILE A 24 0.95 9.77 11.80
N SER A 25 1.81 8.77 11.94
CA SER A 25 3.01 8.83 12.78
C SER A 25 4.17 9.45 12.02
N ARG A 26 4.69 10.58 12.50
CA ARG A 26 5.93 11.21 12.02
C ARG A 26 7.10 10.62 12.80
N LEU A 27 7.86 9.75 12.13
CA LEU A 27 9.03 9.11 12.71
C LEU A 27 10.21 10.09 12.81
N PRO A 28 11.05 9.98 13.87
CA PRO A 28 12.32 10.67 13.92
C PRO A 28 13.23 10.20 12.78
N ILE A 29 14.13 11.07 12.33
CA ILE A 29 14.95 10.82 11.13
C ILE A 29 15.75 9.52 11.23
N LEU A 30 16.29 9.23 12.42
CA LEU A 30 17.06 8.02 12.69
C LEU A 30 16.22 6.75 12.46
N SER A 31 14.95 6.75 12.86
CA SER A 31 14.06 5.61 12.64
C SER A 31 13.78 5.39 11.15
N LYS A 32 13.59 6.46 10.38
CA LYS A 32 13.40 6.34 8.93
C LYS A 32 14.64 5.77 8.21
N VAL A 33 15.83 6.18 8.64
CA VAL A 33 17.09 5.67 8.07
C VAL A 33 17.25 4.19 8.39
N LEU A 34 17.00 3.78 9.64
CA LEU A 34 17.07 2.37 10.03
C LEU A 34 16.04 1.52 9.28
N GLU A 35 14.79 1.99 9.18
CA GLU A 35 13.75 1.33 8.39
C GLU A 35 14.19 1.13 6.93
N ARG A 36 14.84 2.13 6.35
CA ARG A 36 15.36 2.03 4.98
C ARG A 36 16.46 0.98 4.85
N ILE A 37 17.42 0.95 5.77
CA ILE A 37 18.51 -0.04 5.76
C ILE A 37 17.94 -1.45 5.86
N VAL A 38 16.99 -1.68 6.77
CA VAL A 38 16.33 -2.98 6.93
C VAL A 38 15.54 -3.34 5.67
N PHE A 39 14.79 -2.39 5.12
CA PHE A 39 14.04 -2.58 3.87
C PHE A 39 14.97 -3.02 2.74
N ASP A 40 16.08 -2.31 2.52
CA ASP A 40 17.00 -2.61 1.41
C ASP A 40 17.63 -4.02 1.55
N GLN A 41 17.80 -4.55 2.76
CA GLN A 41 18.32 -5.90 3.00
C GLN A 41 17.27 -7.00 2.86
N VAL A 42 16.03 -6.72 3.27
CA VAL A 42 14.97 -7.73 3.38
C VAL A 42 14.07 -7.78 2.14
N TYR A 43 13.98 -6.67 1.40
CA TYR A 43 13.04 -6.53 0.29
C TYR A 43 13.29 -7.53 -0.83
N GLU A 44 14.52 -7.66 -1.33
CA GLU A 44 14.85 -8.57 -2.44
C GLU A 44 14.69 -10.06 -2.08
N PRO A 45 15.17 -10.55 -0.92
CA PRO A 45 14.92 -11.92 -0.48
C PRO A 45 13.43 -12.27 -0.35
N ILE A 46 12.60 -11.39 0.22
CA ILE A 46 11.16 -11.66 0.37
C ILE A 46 10.43 -11.61 -0.97
N THR A 47 10.80 -10.65 -1.83
CA THR A 47 10.21 -10.48 -3.16
C THR A 47 10.52 -11.69 -4.05
N SER A 48 11.73 -12.24 -3.95
CA SER A 48 12.14 -13.42 -4.74
C SER A 48 11.56 -14.74 -4.23
N LEU A 49 11.35 -14.90 -2.92
CA LEU A 49 10.85 -16.17 -2.33
C LEU A 49 9.32 -16.25 -2.21
N THR A 50 8.59 -15.13 -2.10
CA THR A 50 7.20 -15.16 -1.62
C THR A 50 6.30 -14.10 -2.27
N ILE A 51 6.09 -14.20 -3.58
CA ILE A 51 5.05 -13.40 -4.25
C ILE A 51 4.05 -14.33 -4.92
N CYS A 52 2.99 -14.63 -4.16
CA CYS A 52 1.69 -15.03 -4.67
C CYS A 52 1.33 -14.20 -5.91
N SER A 53 0.89 -14.85 -6.98
CA SER A 53 0.66 -14.27 -8.32
C SER A 53 -0.32 -13.09 -8.36
N ARG A 54 -0.99 -12.76 -7.25
CA ARG A 54 -1.91 -11.63 -7.09
C ARG A 54 -1.59 -10.82 -5.83
N LYS A 55 -0.42 -10.21 -5.77
CA LYS A 55 -0.13 -9.14 -4.80
C LYS A 55 -0.08 -7.83 -5.55
N PHE A 56 -0.63 -6.77 -4.97
CA PHE A 56 -0.75 -5.47 -5.62
C PHE A 56 -0.48 -4.37 -4.61
N GLY A 57 0.39 -3.44 -4.99
CA GLY A 57 0.88 -2.36 -4.13
C GLY A 57 2.15 -2.71 -3.37
N PHE A 58 3.00 -1.71 -3.15
CA PHE A 58 4.23 -1.79 -2.34
C PHE A 58 5.33 -2.74 -2.88
N LEU A 59 5.18 -3.23 -4.11
CA LEU A 59 6.20 -3.97 -4.85
C LEU A 59 6.64 -3.15 -6.07
N ARG A 60 7.96 -3.14 -6.34
CA ARG A 60 8.54 -2.55 -7.56
C ARG A 60 7.91 -3.17 -8.81
N GLY A 61 7.61 -2.32 -9.78
CA GLY A 61 7.09 -2.73 -11.08
C GLY A 61 5.63 -3.16 -11.10
N GLN A 62 4.95 -3.24 -9.94
CA GLN A 62 3.54 -3.59 -9.87
C GLN A 62 2.68 -2.35 -9.70
N LEU A 63 1.99 -1.98 -10.77
CA LEU A 63 1.02 -0.89 -10.76
C LEU A 63 -0.38 -1.45 -10.49
N THR A 64 -1.13 -0.80 -9.60
CA THR A 64 -2.54 -1.12 -9.33
C THR A 64 -3.41 -1.08 -10.58
N VAL A 65 -2.97 -0.35 -11.62
CA VAL A 65 -3.65 -0.27 -12.93
C VAL A 65 -3.54 -1.59 -13.71
N LEU A 66 -2.40 -2.28 -13.65
CA LEU A 66 -2.22 -3.56 -14.37
C LEU A 66 -3.17 -4.65 -13.86
N VAL A 67 -3.59 -4.54 -12.61
CA VAL A 67 -4.55 -5.43 -11.95
C VAL A 67 -5.95 -5.30 -12.53
N HIS A 68 -6.42 -4.05 -12.67
CA HIS A 68 -7.73 -3.78 -13.22
C HIS A 68 -7.79 -4.23 -14.67
N LEU A 69 -6.69 -4.08 -15.41
CA LEU A 69 -6.59 -4.58 -16.77
C LEU A 69 -6.57 -6.11 -16.84
N ASP A 70 -5.80 -6.79 -15.99
CA ASP A 70 -5.79 -8.26 -15.94
C ASP A 70 -7.17 -8.83 -15.56
N SER A 71 -7.81 -8.27 -14.52
CA SER A 71 -9.16 -8.65 -14.12
C SER A 71 -10.20 -8.39 -15.23
N LEU A 72 -10.07 -7.27 -15.94
CA LEU A 72 -10.97 -6.90 -17.03
C LEU A 72 -10.76 -7.80 -18.26
N ILE A 73 -9.52 -8.11 -18.61
CA ILE A 73 -9.19 -9.05 -19.71
C ILE A 73 -9.70 -10.45 -19.38
N ASN A 74 -9.50 -10.94 -18.16
CA ASN A 74 -10.03 -12.23 -17.73
C ASN A 74 -11.57 -12.24 -17.76
N SER A 75 -12.23 -11.15 -17.33
CA SER A 75 -13.69 -11.03 -17.39
C SER A 75 -14.23 -10.97 -18.82
N ILE A 76 -13.52 -10.30 -19.74
CA ILE A 76 -13.85 -10.26 -21.17
C ILE A 76 -13.63 -11.64 -21.81
N SER A 77 -12.55 -12.33 -21.44
CA SER A 77 -12.22 -13.67 -21.91
C SER A 77 -13.25 -14.73 -21.45
N ASP A 78 -13.79 -14.58 -20.24
CA ASP A 78 -14.81 -15.47 -19.68
C ASP A 78 -16.25 -15.10 -20.08
N GLY A 79 -16.42 -14.03 -20.88
CA GLY A 79 -17.65 -13.76 -21.63
C GLY A 79 -18.80 -13.12 -20.84
N PHE A 80 -18.59 -12.58 -19.63
CA PHE A 80 -19.66 -11.89 -18.89
C PHE A 80 -19.22 -10.61 -18.15
N GLN A 81 -20.20 -9.70 -18.05
CA GLN A 81 -20.12 -8.31 -17.60
C GLN A 81 -19.89 -8.21 -16.08
N SER A 82 -18.86 -7.47 -15.68
CA SER A 82 -18.67 -7.04 -14.29
C SER A 82 -19.46 -5.76 -14.04
N ASP A 83 -20.56 -5.83 -13.29
CA ASP A 83 -21.26 -4.64 -12.80
C ASP A 83 -20.36 -3.83 -11.86
N VAL A 84 -20.41 -2.51 -12.07
CA VAL A 84 -19.68 -1.46 -11.32
C VAL A 84 -20.44 -1.08 -10.06
#